data_AF-A0A0E4CYS0-F1
#
_entry.id   AF-A0A0E4CYS0-F1
#
_cell.length_a   1.000
_cell.length_b   1.000
_cell.length_c   1.000
_cell.angle_alpha   90.00
_cell.angle_beta   90.00
_cell.angle_gamma   90.00
#
_symmetry.space_group_name_H-M   'P 1'
#
loop_
_entity.id
_entity.type
_entity.pdbx_description
1 polymer ?
#
loop_
_entity_poly.entity_id
_entity_poly.type
_entity_poly.pdbx_seq_one_letter_code
_entity_poly.pdbx_strand_id
1 'polypeptide(L)'
;MKLKKGTGLMLTLVLSIGTILTGGLPAKAEAASPAQITANTYIGDTGRMVESFDLKVSNASEYADLKATDFEITGNYDGYPVNEKNETVQEDYTDDGVELSWHENVLSLKVKAFKYPGGPKSEFAVTNGRYPELSFNQAAVTALKTRTVDDFVAGKYTGTNGEKLNYRLKLTDSAAPQPLIVWLHGGGEVGTDNLKQLTENKGAVAWIDSGYDTSVLAVQFPKNYGWKIYNNPEELSLMRDYFEVQAELIGELVDSGKVDPNRIYVVGVSSGGGGALRFLMQYPGLFAGSIVISAKDAVADYTGSVDTFKRELKDLTDVPVWLVHAQNDPITDSRTSTLAYEALTGLGNKQAKLSIYDDAFMASQQLYGDFRHCSWVTVFNDKNMLAWLFEQKKTADTPVSLQQDAQVTRAELAALLADRLNLAEVIGTDIYTDTDNSPQDLAIRQNTTAGIMKGIGGSRFAPKLAVTRAQLAAIADNIVRNAGLEHASSSASAAKFSDVPIGHWASEAIARSVAAGILKGDSATRFAPNRFVTGAEATKFAEMLATMR
;
A
#
# COMPACT_ATOMS: atom_id res chain seq x y z
N MET A 1 -16.16 34.67 -42.06
CA MET A 1 -17.29 35.45 -42.60
C MET A 1 -18.38 35.46 -41.52
N LYS A 2 -18.73 36.65 -40.99
CA LYS A 2 -19.98 37.11 -40.29
C LYS A 2 -20.77 36.12 -39.39
N LEU A 3 -21.41 36.47 -38.27
CA LEU A 3 -21.40 37.55 -37.26
C LEU A 3 -22.49 37.11 -36.23
N LYS A 4 -22.23 37.31 -34.93
CA LYS A 4 -23.14 37.38 -33.75
C LYS A 4 -24.66 37.36 -33.97
N LYS A 5 -25.37 36.75 -33.00
CA LYS A 5 -26.36 37.43 -32.11
C LYS A 5 -26.70 36.56 -30.90
N GLY A 6 -26.64 37.17 -29.72
CA GLY A 6 -27.25 36.65 -28.48
C GLY A 6 -28.55 37.39 -28.18
N THR A 7 -29.36 36.79 -27.31
CA THR A 7 -30.52 37.27 -26.52
C THR A 7 -31.08 36.00 -25.86
N GLY A 8 -31.57 35.91 -24.64
CA GLY A 8 -32.04 36.86 -23.66
C GLY A 8 -32.96 36.06 -22.71
N LEU A 9 -32.88 36.37 -21.42
CA LEU A 9 -33.62 35.78 -20.29
C LEU A 9 -35.15 35.76 -20.49
N MET A 10 -35.85 34.72 -20.00
CA MET A 10 -37.21 34.85 -19.49
C MET A 10 -37.48 33.83 -18.37
N LEU A 11 -37.59 34.38 -17.17
CA LEU A 11 -38.03 33.76 -15.93
C LEU A 11 -39.55 33.97 -15.85
N THR A 12 -40.35 32.92 -15.92
CA THR A 12 -41.80 33.00 -15.73
C THR A 12 -42.17 32.56 -14.31
N LEU A 13 -42.40 33.57 -13.46
CA LEU A 13 -43.04 33.47 -12.17
C LEU A 13 -44.56 33.34 -12.41
N VAL A 14 -45.18 32.25 -11.98
CA VAL A 14 -46.65 32.14 -11.92
C VAL A 14 -47.06 32.22 -10.46
N LEU A 15 -47.54 33.39 -10.07
CA LEU A 15 -48.26 33.64 -8.83
C LEU A 15 -49.76 33.48 -9.15
N SER A 16 -50.45 32.54 -8.50
CA SER A 16 -51.91 32.48 -8.47
C SER A 16 -52.39 32.46 -7.03
N ILE A 17 -52.88 33.62 -6.58
CA ILE A 17 -53.64 33.79 -5.34
C ILE A 17 -55.10 33.45 -5.65
N GLY A 18 -55.73 32.61 -4.82
CA GLY A 18 -57.14 32.28 -4.97
C GLY A 18 -57.75 31.50 -3.81
N THR A 19 -58.15 32.25 -2.77
CA THR A 19 -59.27 32.00 -1.84
C THR A 19 -59.24 30.84 -0.84
N ILE A 20 -59.24 31.27 0.42
CA ILE A 20 -59.54 30.54 1.66
C ILE A 20 -61.00 30.10 1.66
N LEU A 21 -61.26 28.80 1.86
CA LEU A 21 -62.53 28.28 2.34
C LEU A 21 -62.25 27.32 3.49
N THR A 22 -62.63 27.78 4.68
CA THR A 22 -62.51 27.11 5.97
C THR A 22 -63.48 25.94 6.06
N GLY A 23 -62.95 24.73 6.18
CA GLY A 23 -63.68 23.51 6.53
C GLY A 23 -62.72 22.53 7.19
N GLY A 24 -62.64 22.57 8.52
CA GLY A 24 -61.69 21.77 9.29
C GLY A 24 -62.01 20.28 9.23
N LEU A 25 -61.11 19.51 8.62
CA LEU A 25 -60.85 18.12 9.01
C LEU A 25 -59.81 18.18 10.14
N PRO A 26 -59.89 17.33 11.18
CA PRO A 26 -58.87 17.30 12.21
C PRO A 26 -57.54 16.95 11.55
N ALA A 27 -56.57 17.85 11.64
CA ALA A 27 -55.19 17.57 11.32
C ALA A 27 -54.76 16.38 12.18
N LYS A 28 -54.60 15.22 11.55
CA LYS A 28 -53.85 14.12 12.13
C LYS A 28 -52.47 14.71 12.41
N ALA A 29 -52.06 14.74 13.68
CA ALA A 29 -50.73 15.22 14.06
C ALA A 29 -49.71 14.58 13.11
N GLU A 30 -48.87 15.38 12.47
CA GLU A 30 -47.69 14.89 11.76
C GLU A 30 -46.93 14.02 12.76
N ALA A 31 -47.02 12.70 12.61
CA ALA A 31 -46.18 11.80 13.34
C ALA A 31 -44.75 12.17 12.96
N ALA A 32 -43.95 12.52 13.97
CA ALA A 32 -42.57 12.96 13.76
C ALA A 32 -41.82 11.84 13.02
N SER A 33 -41.22 12.15 11.87
CA SER A 33 -40.28 11.26 11.20
C SER A 33 -39.25 10.74 12.21
N PRO A 34 -38.73 9.49 12.05
CA PRO A 34 -37.73 8.94 12.94
C PRO A 34 -36.62 9.94 13.22
N ALA A 35 -36.35 10.20 14.50
CA ALA A 35 -35.44 11.25 14.91
C ALA A 35 -33.98 10.95 14.50
N GLN A 36 -33.67 9.69 14.23
CA GLN A 36 -32.37 9.22 13.78
C GLN A 36 -32.53 7.98 12.90
N ILE A 37 -31.98 8.04 11.69
CA ILE A 37 -31.92 6.92 10.75
C ILE A 37 -30.44 6.59 10.53
N THR A 38 -30.05 5.35 10.81
CA THR A 38 -28.69 4.84 10.55
C THR A 38 -28.75 3.82 9.44
N ALA A 39 -27.96 4.00 8.38
CA ALA A 39 -27.77 2.97 7.36
C ALA A 39 -26.58 2.09 7.76
N ASN A 40 -26.82 0.79 7.91
CA ASN A 40 -25.79 -0.21 8.15
C ASN A 40 -25.35 -0.79 6.81
N THR A 41 -24.07 -0.63 6.52
CA THR A 41 -23.47 -0.84 5.20
C THR A 41 -22.23 -1.71 5.29
N TYR A 42 -21.86 -2.31 4.16
CA TYR A 42 -20.61 -3.04 3.97
C TYR A 42 -20.06 -2.75 2.57
N ILE A 43 -18.82 -3.16 2.30
CA ILE A 43 -18.23 -3.03 0.97
C ILE A 43 -18.40 -4.37 0.24
N GLY A 44 -19.27 -4.37 -0.77
CA GLY A 44 -19.47 -5.48 -1.69
C GLY A 44 -18.64 -5.32 -2.97
N ASP A 45 -18.92 -6.19 -3.93
CA ASP A 45 -18.19 -6.26 -5.20
C ASP A 45 -18.36 -5.00 -6.06
N THR A 46 -19.47 -4.26 -5.89
CA THR A 46 -19.77 -2.96 -6.53
C THR A 46 -19.40 -1.76 -5.67
N GLY A 47 -18.68 -1.96 -4.57
CA GLY A 47 -18.39 -0.95 -3.55
C GLY A 47 -19.44 -0.95 -2.44
N ARG A 48 -19.73 0.20 -1.84
CA ARG A 48 -20.62 0.28 -0.67
C ARG A 48 -22.06 -0.19 -0.96
N MET A 49 -22.53 -1.12 -0.13
CA MET A 49 -23.87 -1.71 -0.12
C MET A 49 -24.55 -1.44 1.23
N VAL A 50 -25.86 -1.22 1.25
CA VAL A 50 -26.67 -1.18 2.48
C VAL A 50 -27.35 -2.52 2.70
N GLU A 51 -27.38 -3.01 3.94
CA GLU A 51 -28.00 -4.29 4.32
C GLU A 51 -29.09 -4.13 5.39
N SER A 52 -29.11 -3.00 6.09
CA SER A 52 -30.20 -2.65 7.00
C SER A 52 -30.25 -1.16 7.32
N PHE A 53 -31.37 -0.73 7.88
CA PHE A 53 -31.55 0.59 8.46
C PHE A 53 -32.06 0.48 9.90
N ASP A 54 -31.49 1.27 10.80
CA ASP A 54 -31.98 1.43 12.17
C ASP A 54 -32.73 2.75 12.29
N LEU A 55 -34.02 2.68 12.59
CA LEU A 55 -34.91 3.82 12.76
C LEU A 55 -35.20 4.00 14.25
N LYS A 56 -34.70 5.09 14.84
CA LYS A 56 -35.02 5.47 16.21
C LYS A 56 -36.36 6.20 16.25
N VAL A 57 -37.33 5.61 16.93
CA VAL A 57 -38.66 6.19 17.15
C VAL A 57 -38.82 6.66 18.59
N SER A 58 -39.86 7.46 18.87
CA SER A 58 -40.14 7.93 20.23
C SER A 58 -40.70 6.83 21.13
N ASN A 59 -41.53 5.95 20.57
CA ASN A 59 -42.25 4.91 21.29
C ASN A 59 -42.56 3.71 20.38
N ALA A 60 -41.91 2.57 20.60
CA ALA A 60 -42.12 1.36 19.79
C ALA A 60 -43.57 0.83 19.85
N SER A 61 -44.29 1.08 20.94
CA SER A 61 -45.66 0.54 21.12
C SER A 61 -46.68 1.14 20.16
N GLU A 62 -46.38 2.30 19.55
CA GLU A 62 -47.23 2.94 18.52
C GLU A 62 -47.25 2.15 17.21
N TYR A 63 -46.30 1.23 17.03
CA TYR A 63 -46.09 0.45 15.81
C TYR A 63 -46.35 -1.05 16.03
N ALA A 64 -47.18 -1.42 17.01
CA ALA A 64 -47.43 -2.83 17.38
C ALA A 64 -47.97 -3.70 16.22
N ASP A 65 -48.68 -3.09 15.26
CA ASP A 65 -49.24 -3.76 14.08
C ASP A 65 -48.38 -3.63 12.81
N LEU A 66 -47.17 -3.08 12.91
CA LEU A 66 -46.25 -2.90 11.78
C LEU A 66 -45.78 -4.25 11.23
N LYS A 67 -45.82 -4.39 9.90
CA LYS A 67 -45.40 -5.59 9.18
C LYS A 67 -44.34 -5.26 8.14
N ALA A 68 -43.51 -6.25 7.80
CA ALA A 68 -42.55 -6.15 6.71
C ALA A 68 -43.22 -5.72 5.39
N THR A 69 -44.40 -6.26 5.10
CA THR A 69 -45.19 -5.96 3.90
C THR A 69 -45.79 -4.55 3.87
N ASP A 70 -45.68 -3.78 4.97
CA ASP A 70 -46.07 -2.37 4.95
C ASP A 70 -44.97 -1.50 4.32
N PHE A 71 -43.76 -2.03 4.13
CA PHE A 71 -42.64 -1.36 3.47
C PHE A 71 -42.51 -1.74 2.00
N GLU A 72 -42.15 -0.75 1.19
CA GLU A 72 -41.76 -0.90 -0.22
C GLU A 72 -40.48 -0.10 -0.45
N ILE A 73 -39.50 -0.73 -1.10
CA ILE A 73 -38.23 -0.10 -1.44
C ILE A 73 -38.16 0.06 -2.95
N THR A 74 -37.88 1.27 -3.40
CA THR A 74 -37.62 1.57 -4.82
C THR A 74 -36.20 2.10 -4.98
N GLY A 75 -35.69 2.04 -6.21
CA GLY A 75 -34.32 2.40 -6.54
C GLY A 75 -33.28 1.45 -5.94
N ASN A 76 -33.68 0.31 -5.40
CA ASN A 76 -32.82 -0.72 -4.85
C ASN A 76 -32.35 -1.68 -5.95
N TYR A 77 -31.05 -1.62 -6.25
CA TYR A 77 -30.40 -2.50 -7.20
C TYR A 77 -29.00 -2.86 -6.69
N ASP A 78 -28.43 -3.95 -7.19
CA ASP A 78 -27.19 -4.54 -6.68
C ASP A 78 -25.90 -3.75 -7.02
N GLY A 79 -26.02 -2.70 -7.83
CA GLY A 79 -24.89 -1.91 -8.31
C GLY A 79 -24.43 -2.22 -9.73
N TYR A 80 -25.09 -3.14 -10.45
CA TYR A 80 -24.73 -3.55 -11.82
C TYR A 80 -25.80 -3.19 -12.84
N PRO A 81 -25.90 -1.92 -13.23
CA PRO A 81 -27.05 -1.50 -13.96
C PRO A 81 -26.75 -1.61 -15.45
N VAL A 82 -26.40 -2.74 -16.07
CA VAL A 82 -26.36 -2.78 -17.55
C VAL A 82 -27.01 -4.01 -18.13
N ASN A 83 -27.91 -3.78 -19.10
CA ASN A 83 -28.53 -4.86 -19.86
C ASN A 83 -27.62 -5.36 -20.99
N GLU A 84 -28.08 -6.34 -21.77
CA GLU A 84 -27.37 -6.89 -22.94
C GLU A 84 -27.01 -5.84 -24.01
N LYS A 85 -27.61 -4.64 -23.96
CA LYS A 85 -27.33 -3.52 -24.86
C LYS A 85 -26.37 -2.49 -24.25
N ASN A 86 -25.80 -2.78 -23.09
CA ASN A 86 -24.93 -1.90 -22.31
C ASN A 86 -25.62 -0.60 -21.87
N GLU A 87 -26.95 -0.60 -21.79
CA GLU A 87 -27.72 0.54 -21.30
C GLU A 87 -27.82 0.46 -19.79
N THR A 88 -27.71 1.60 -19.11
CA THR A 88 -27.87 1.60 -17.66
C THR A 88 -29.25 1.03 -17.29
N VAL A 89 -29.43 0.08 -16.39
CA VAL A 89 -30.73 -0.46 -15.92
C VAL A 89 -30.80 -0.52 -14.39
N GLN A 90 -31.89 -0.04 -13.78
CA GLN A 90 -32.06 -0.07 -12.34
C GLN A 90 -33.47 -0.59 -12.12
N GLU A 91 -33.59 -1.92 -12.10
CA GLU A 91 -34.86 -2.60 -11.86
C GLU A 91 -34.98 -2.84 -10.37
N ASP A 92 -36.09 -2.41 -9.79
CA ASP A 92 -36.40 -2.65 -8.39
C ASP A 92 -36.49 -4.16 -8.14
N TYR A 93 -36.09 -4.58 -6.94
CA TYR A 93 -36.21 -5.98 -6.59
C TYR A 93 -37.68 -6.40 -6.52
N THR A 94 -37.98 -7.61 -6.99
CA THR A 94 -39.33 -8.19 -6.83
C THR A 94 -39.64 -8.57 -5.39
N ASP A 95 -38.58 -8.82 -4.60
CA ASP A 95 -38.63 -9.08 -3.17
C ASP A 95 -37.47 -8.33 -2.50
N ASP A 96 -37.83 -7.35 -1.68
CA ASP A 96 -36.93 -6.49 -0.92
C ASP A 96 -36.29 -7.21 0.27
N GLY A 97 -36.71 -8.43 0.59
CA GLY A 97 -36.17 -9.23 1.69
C GLY A 97 -36.34 -8.56 3.06
N VAL A 98 -37.43 -7.81 3.23
CA VAL A 98 -37.66 -6.99 4.43
C VAL A 98 -37.91 -7.87 5.65
N GLU A 99 -37.05 -7.74 6.66
CA GLU A 99 -37.21 -8.36 7.97
C GLU A 99 -37.17 -7.27 9.05
N LEU A 100 -38.12 -7.31 9.99
CA LEU A 100 -38.22 -6.34 11.08
C LEU A 100 -37.78 -6.96 12.40
N SER A 101 -36.98 -6.22 13.16
CA SER A 101 -36.72 -6.54 14.57
C SER A 101 -36.69 -5.28 15.42
N TRP A 102 -36.97 -5.44 16.70
CA TRP A 102 -37.02 -4.33 17.66
C TRP A 102 -35.99 -4.52 18.76
N HIS A 103 -35.32 -3.43 19.11
CA HIS A 103 -34.55 -3.32 20.34
C HIS A 103 -34.89 -2.00 21.01
N GLU A 104 -35.61 -2.05 22.12
CA GLU A 104 -36.19 -0.87 22.78
C GLU A 104 -37.01 -0.02 21.77
N ASN A 105 -36.61 1.24 21.56
CA ASN A 105 -37.26 2.18 20.63
C ASN A 105 -36.53 2.27 19.27
N VAL A 106 -35.79 1.23 18.89
CA VAL A 106 -35.12 1.15 17.58
C VAL A 106 -35.74 0.02 16.77
N LEU A 107 -36.29 0.39 15.60
CA LEU A 107 -36.71 -0.54 14.57
C LEU A 107 -35.53 -0.82 13.64
N SER A 108 -35.08 -2.07 13.61
CA SER A 108 -34.13 -2.55 12.61
C SER A 108 -34.90 -3.11 11.42
N LEU A 109 -34.73 -2.45 10.27
CA LEU A 109 -35.22 -2.83 8.96
C LEU A 109 -34.09 -3.51 8.19
N LYS A 110 -34.00 -4.85 8.23
CA LYS A 110 -33.08 -5.59 7.37
C LYS A 110 -33.68 -5.70 5.98
N VAL A 111 -32.83 -5.57 4.96
CA VAL A 111 -33.23 -5.53 3.55
C VAL A 111 -32.29 -6.41 2.73
N LYS A 112 -32.76 -6.88 1.58
CA LYS A 112 -31.88 -7.44 0.55
C LYS A 112 -30.89 -6.35 0.12
N ALA A 113 -29.61 -6.67 0.19
CA ALA A 113 -28.58 -5.65 0.03
C ALA A 113 -28.63 -4.98 -1.35
N PHE A 114 -28.42 -3.67 -1.37
CA PHE A 114 -28.40 -2.87 -2.58
C PHE A 114 -27.35 -1.76 -2.51
N LYS A 115 -26.97 -1.22 -3.68
CA LYS A 115 -25.94 -0.20 -3.81
C LYS A 115 -26.32 1.04 -3.02
N TYR A 116 -25.41 1.53 -2.19
CA TYR A 116 -25.63 2.73 -1.39
C TYR A 116 -24.76 3.90 -1.90
N PRO A 117 -25.32 5.10 -2.07
CA PRO A 117 -26.65 5.53 -1.66
C PRO A 117 -27.74 5.41 -2.75
N GLY A 118 -27.62 4.46 -3.67
CA GLY A 118 -28.53 4.30 -4.80
C GLY A 118 -27.79 4.43 -6.12
N GLY A 119 -28.58 4.52 -7.20
CA GLY A 119 -28.07 4.41 -8.57
C GLY A 119 -28.19 5.68 -9.38
N PRO A 120 -27.55 5.73 -10.56
CA PRO A 120 -27.56 6.92 -11.41
C PRO A 120 -28.93 7.21 -12.04
N LYS A 121 -29.87 6.23 -12.05
CA LYS A 121 -31.21 6.43 -12.62
C LYS A 121 -32.23 6.92 -11.60
N SER A 122 -32.22 6.34 -10.40
CA SER A 122 -33.12 6.72 -9.32
C SER A 122 -32.40 6.69 -7.99
N GLU A 123 -32.70 7.69 -7.16
CA GLU A 123 -32.42 7.61 -5.73
C GLU A 123 -33.28 6.50 -5.12
N PHE A 124 -32.77 5.85 -4.06
CA PHE A 124 -33.60 4.90 -3.34
C PHE A 124 -34.62 5.63 -2.47
N ALA A 125 -35.78 5.00 -2.29
CA ALA A 125 -36.76 5.42 -1.30
C ALA A 125 -37.29 4.19 -0.56
N VAL A 126 -37.44 4.31 0.74
CA VAL A 126 -38.17 3.37 1.59
C VAL A 126 -39.48 4.03 1.96
N THR A 127 -40.59 3.43 1.55
CA THR A 127 -41.93 3.95 1.85
C THR A 127 -42.68 3.00 2.77
N ASN A 128 -43.49 3.54 3.67
CA ASN A 128 -44.38 2.75 4.51
C ASN A 128 -45.83 3.19 4.33
N GLY A 129 -46.69 2.29 3.84
CA GLY A 129 -48.08 2.62 3.52
C GLY A 129 -48.98 2.81 4.75
N ARG A 130 -48.64 2.19 5.88
CA ARG A 130 -49.43 2.20 7.13
C ARG A 130 -49.05 3.35 8.05
N TYR A 131 -47.74 3.59 8.18
CA TYR A 131 -47.12 4.61 9.03
C TYR A 131 -46.21 5.50 8.15
N PRO A 132 -46.79 6.46 7.40
CA PRO A 132 -46.06 7.27 6.43
C PRO A 132 -44.82 7.98 7.00
N GLU A 133 -44.84 8.31 8.29
CA GLU A 133 -43.72 8.91 9.01
C GLU A 133 -42.46 8.05 9.03
N LEU A 134 -42.58 6.72 8.88
CA LEU A 134 -41.45 5.79 8.79
C LEU A 134 -40.82 5.74 7.38
N SER A 135 -41.33 6.52 6.43
CA SER A 135 -40.78 6.61 5.06
C SER A 135 -39.56 7.52 5.04
N PHE A 136 -38.54 7.16 4.26
CA PHE A 136 -37.29 7.93 4.16
C PHE A 136 -36.54 7.66 2.85
N ASN A 137 -35.57 8.50 2.54
CA ASN A 137 -34.63 8.35 1.42
C ASN A 137 -33.20 8.66 1.91
N GLN A 138 -32.24 8.74 0.99
CA GLN A 138 -30.85 9.07 1.31
C GLN A 138 -30.72 10.34 2.18
N ALA A 139 -31.46 11.40 1.88
CA ALA A 139 -31.32 12.69 2.56
C ALA A 139 -31.72 12.64 4.04
N ALA A 140 -32.57 11.68 4.42
CA ALA A 140 -33.01 11.46 5.79
C ALA A 140 -32.07 10.53 6.59
N VAL A 141 -31.11 9.86 5.94
CA VAL A 141 -30.11 9.04 6.63
C VAL A 141 -29.13 9.96 7.37
N THR A 142 -29.16 9.88 8.69
CA THR A 142 -28.37 10.74 9.59
C THR A 142 -27.01 10.17 9.98
N ALA A 143 -26.83 8.85 9.84
CA ALA A 143 -25.60 8.17 10.19
C ALA A 143 -25.34 7.00 9.24
N LEU A 144 -24.05 6.73 8.99
CA LEU A 144 -23.59 5.57 8.27
C LEU A 144 -22.72 4.73 9.20
N LYS A 145 -23.00 3.43 9.25
CA LYS A 145 -22.08 2.44 9.82
C LYS A 145 -21.63 1.57 8.68
N THR A 146 -20.33 1.55 8.38
CA THR A 146 -19.75 0.72 7.32
C THR A 146 -18.88 -0.32 7.99
N ARG A 147 -19.38 -1.56 8.13
CA ARG A 147 -18.61 -2.62 8.80
C ARG A 147 -17.25 -2.80 8.12
N THR A 148 -16.24 -3.11 8.94
CA THR A 148 -14.82 -3.19 8.59
C THR A 148 -14.18 -1.82 8.26
N VAL A 149 -14.80 -0.97 7.43
CA VAL A 149 -14.29 0.37 7.07
C VAL A 149 -14.18 1.30 8.28
N ASP A 150 -15.17 1.25 9.18
CA ASP A 150 -15.22 2.06 10.39
C ASP A 150 -14.09 1.72 11.38
N ASP A 151 -13.51 0.52 11.26
CA ASP A 151 -12.39 0.10 12.10
C ASP A 151 -11.04 0.66 11.64
N PHE A 152 -10.96 1.20 10.42
CA PHE A 152 -9.74 1.84 9.94
C PHE A 152 -9.55 3.21 10.59
N VAL A 153 -8.34 3.45 11.11
CA VAL A 153 -7.93 4.75 11.62
C VAL A 153 -7.45 5.62 10.47
N ALA A 154 -8.01 6.82 10.33
CA ALA A 154 -7.48 7.82 9.39
C ALA A 154 -6.16 8.40 9.91
N GLY A 155 -5.18 8.48 9.02
CA GLY A 155 -3.93 9.18 9.27
C GLY A 155 -3.44 9.93 8.04
N LYS A 156 -2.39 10.71 8.26
CA LYS A 156 -1.64 11.40 7.23
C LYS A 156 -0.16 11.33 7.60
N TYR A 157 0.65 10.84 6.68
CA TYR A 157 2.10 10.73 6.87
C TYR A 157 2.82 11.76 6.01
N THR A 158 3.90 12.33 6.53
CA THR A 158 4.81 13.22 5.79
C THR A 158 6.16 12.55 5.79
N GLY A 159 6.64 12.14 4.62
CA GLY A 159 7.93 11.48 4.52
C GLY A 159 9.09 12.46 4.72
N THR A 160 10.29 11.93 4.90
CA THR A 160 11.51 12.76 5.03
C THR A 160 11.79 13.58 3.77
N ASN A 161 11.31 13.13 2.61
CA ASN A 161 11.32 13.85 1.33
C ASN A 161 10.31 15.02 1.26
N GLY A 162 9.46 15.19 2.27
CA GLY A 162 8.47 16.28 2.38
C GLY A 162 7.12 15.98 1.72
N GLU A 163 7.00 14.88 0.96
CA GLU A 163 5.74 14.44 0.35
C GLU A 163 4.78 13.89 1.39
N LYS A 164 3.47 13.92 1.05
CA LYS A 164 2.40 13.59 1.99
C LYS A 164 1.40 12.64 1.39
N LEU A 165 1.02 11.63 2.17
CA LEU A 165 -0.05 10.70 1.82
C LEU A 165 -1.09 10.63 2.93
N ASN A 166 -2.36 10.67 2.52
CA ASN A 166 -3.45 10.25 3.37
C ASN A 166 -3.48 8.72 3.37
N TYR A 167 -3.74 8.13 4.53
CA TYR A 167 -3.90 6.70 4.66
C TYR A 167 -5.01 6.34 5.63
N ARG A 168 -5.46 5.09 5.51
CA ARG A 168 -6.34 4.40 6.43
C ARG A 168 -5.61 3.14 6.89
N LEU A 169 -5.51 2.95 8.21
CA LEU A 169 -4.79 1.82 8.80
C LEU A 169 -5.72 1.05 9.72
N LYS A 170 -5.87 -0.26 9.45
CA LYS A 170 -6.45 -1.21 10.40
C LYS A 170 -5.31 -2.09 10.88
N LEU A 171 -4.96 -1.95 12.16
CA LEU A 171 -4.03 -2.87 12.82
C LEU A 171 -4.80 -4.09 13.33
N THR A 172 -4.10 -5.22 13.39
CA THR A 172 -4.52 -6.36 14.19
C THR A 172 -4.64 -5.99 15.68
N ASP A 173 -5.52 -6.67 16.40
CA ASP A 173 -5.61 -6.60 17.86
C ASP A 173 -4.55 -7.49 18.56
N SER A 174 -3.84 -8.33 17.79
CA SER A 174 -2.78 -9.21 18.31
C SER A 174 -1.59 -8.42 18.86
N ALA A 175 -1.04 -8.93 19.96
CA ALA A 175 0.16 -8.37 20.58
C ALA A 175 1.44 -8.71 19.81
N ALA A 176 1.45 -9.86 19.11
CA ALA A 176 2.57 -10.28 18.28
C ALA A 176 2.57 -9.57 16.92
N PRO A 177 3.73 -9.35 16.29
CA PRO A 177 3.80 -8.81 14.94
C PRO A 177 3.06 -9.72 13.94
N GLN A 178 2.14 -9.14 13.17
CA GLN A 178 1.35 -9.85 12.17
C GLN A 178 1.63 -9.36 10.74
N PRO A 179 1.17 -10.08 9.70
CA PRO A 179 1.32 -9.62 8.33
C PRO A 179 0.71 -8.24 8.09
N LEU A 180 1.23 -7.56 7.09
CA LEU A 180 0.69 -6.29 6.60
C LEU A 180 0.33 -6.42 5.12
N ILE A 181 -0.92 -6.09 4.78
CA ILE A 181 -1.32 -5.83 3.40
C ILE A 181 -1.19 -4.33 3.12
N VAL A 182 -0.37 -3.97 2.15
CA VAL A 182 -0.32 -2.64 1.55
C VAL A 182 -1.25 -2.62 0.35
N TRP A 183 -2.34 -1.89 0.45
CA TRP A 183 -3.38 -1.80 -0.57
C TRP A 183 -3.20 -0.56 -1.46
N LEU A 184 -3.08 -0.78 -2.76
CA LEU A 184 -3.00 0.26 -3.79
C LEU A 184 -4.26 0.27 -4.66
N HIS A 185 -5.08 1.30 -4.50
CA HIS A 185 -6.37 1.44 -5.19
C HIS A 185 -6.23 1.70 -6.71
N GLY A 186 -7.35 1.62 -7.43
CA GLY A 186 -7.43 1.88 -8.87
C GLY A 186 -7.42 3.38 -9.22
N GLY A 187 -7.61 3.69 -10.50
CA GLY A 187 -7.61 5.08 -10.95
C GLY A 187 -8.81 5.91 -10.48
N GLY A 188 -9.91 5.26 -10.09
CA GLY A 188 -11.16 5.92 -9.70
C GLY A 188 -11.15 6.47 -8.27
N GLU A 189 -10.28 5.93 -7.41
CA GLU A 189 -10.25 6.22 -5.98
C GLU A 189 -9.21 7.28 -5.60
N VAL A 190 -8.49 7.83 -6.57
CA VAL A 190 -7.57 8.96 -6.35
C VAL A 190 -8.32 10.14 -5.75
N GLY A 191 -7.69 10.82 -4.80
CA GLY A 191 -8.35 11.91 -4.09
C GLY A 191 -7.68 12.28 -2.79
N THR A 192 -8.40 13.09 -2.00
CA THR A 192 -7.92 13.60 -0.72
C THR A 192 -8.95 13.45 0.41
N ASP A 193 -10.06 12.75 0.14
CA ASP A 193 -11.14 12.52 1.11
C ASP A 193 -10.81 11.45 2.15
N ASN A 194 -9.74 10.69 1.93
CA ASN A 194 -9.27 9.59 2.76
C ASN A 194 -10.34 8.50 3.01
N LEU A 195 -11.23 8.30 2.02
CA LEU A 195 -12.34 7.36 2.12
C LEU A 195 -12.47 6.45 0.90
N LYS A 196 -12.39 6.99 -0.33
CA LYS A 196 -12.64 6.22 -1.56
C LYS A 196 -11.78 4.98 -1.70
N GLN A 197 -10.55 5.01 -1.21
CA GLN A 197 -9.64 3.86 -1.26
C GLN A 197 -10.14 2.65 -0.44
N LEU A 198 -11.15 2.85 0.43
CA LEU A 198 -11.80 1.80 1.20
C LEU A 198 -13.16 1.37 0.65
N THR A 199 -13.83 2.20 -0.17
CA THR A 199 -15.29 2.09 -0.37
C THR A 199 -15.74 1.67 -1.75
N GLU A 200 -14.92 1.86 -2.78
CA GLU A 200 -15.33 1.61 -4.16
C GLU A 200 -15.17 0.15 -4.60
N ASN A 201 -14.36 -0.62 -3.88
CA ASN A 201 -14.21 -2.06 -4.08
C ASN A 201 -13.65 -2.72 -2.80
N LYS A 202 -13.67 -4.05 -2.76
CA LYS A 202 -13.27 -4.83 -1.58
C LYS A 202 -11.77 -4.82 -1.28
N GLY A 203 -10.92 -4.19 -2.09
CA GLY A 203 -9.48 -4.38 -2.02
C GLY A 203 -8.82 -4.00 -0.70
N ALA A 204 -9.42 -3.11 0.11
CA ALA A 204 -8.93 -2.86 1.47
C ALA A 204 -9.56 -3.80 2.52
N VAL A 205 -10.83 -4.18 2.37
CA VAL A 205 -11.58 -4.90 3.41
C VAL A 205 -11.51 -6.42 3.30
N ALA A 206 -11.28 -6.96 2.09
CA ALA A 206 -11.31 -8.40 1.82
C ALA A 206 -10.32 -9.19 2.70
N TRP A 207 -9.18 -8.57 3.04
CA TRP A 207 -8.15 -9.18 3.87
C TRP A 207 -8.58 -9.31 5.32
N ILE A 208 -9.29 -8.32 5.87
CA ILE A 208 -9.84 -8.39 7.22
C ILE A 208 -11.02 -9.37 7.24
N ASP A 209 -11.91 -9.27 6.25
CA ASP A 209 -13.10 -10.11 6.13
C ASP A 209 -12.78 -11.60 5.84
N SER A 210 -11.56 -11.89 5.39
CA SER A 210 -11.10 -13.26 5.14
C SER A 210 -10.91 -14.09 6.41
N GLY A 211 -10.79 -13.45 7.58
CA GLY A 211 -10.53 -14.09 8.86
C GLY A 211 -9.06 -14.33 9.18
N TYR A 212 -8.12 -13.94 8.30
CA TYR A 212 -6.70 -13.93 8.64
C TYR A 212 -6.39 -12.82 9.67
N ASP A 213 -5.54 -13.14 10.63
CA ASP A 213 -5.02 -12.15 11.56
C ASP A 213 -3.95 -11.28 10.88
N THR A 214 -4.36 -10.12 10.38
CA THR A 214 -3.53 -9.24 9.54
C THR A 214 -3.84 -7.77 9.80
N SER A 215 -2.87 -6.91 9.50
CA SER A 215 -3.07 -5.47 9.37
C SER A 215 -3.26 -5.08 7.90
N VAL A 216 -3.91 -3.95 7.63
CA VAL A 216 -4.06 -3.37 6.29
C VAL A 216 -3.73 -1.88 6.32
N LEU A 217 -2.78 -1.47 5.47
CA LEU A 217 -2.45 -0.09 5.17
C LEU A 217 -3.02 0.26 3.78
N ALA A 218 -4.06 1.09 3.75
CA ALA A 218 -4.70 1.58 2.54
C ALA A 218 -4.35 3.06 2.32
N VAL A 219 -3.41 3.33 1.41
CA VAL A 219 -3.03 4.69 1.05
C VAL A 219 -3.98 5.28 0.01
N GLN A 220 -4.14 6.60 0.02
CA GLN A 220 -4.83 7.32 -1.06
C GLN A 220 -3.85 8.20 -1.82
N PHE A 221 -3.68 7.92 -3.11
CA PHE A 221 -2.90 8.79 -3.98
C PHE A 221 -3.71 10.03 -4.34
N PRO A 222 -3.14 11.24 -4.23
CA PRO A 222 -3.87 12.49 -4.48
C PRO A 222 -4.21 12.69 -5.96
N LYS A 223 -3.44 12.07 -6.86
CA LYS A 223 -3.59 12.15 -8.31
C LYS A 223 -3.24 10.81 -8.95
N ASN A 224 -3.85 10.53 -10.09
CA ASN A 224 -3.44 9.43 -10.93
C ASN A 224 -2.23 9.83 -11.78
N TYR A 225 -1.38 8.86 -12.11
CA TYR A 225 -0.30 9.02 -13.08
C TYR A 225 -0.80 8.74 -14.51
N GLY A 226 -0.06 9.16 -15.53
CA GLY A 226 -0.40 9.01 -16.94
C GLY A 226 -0.33 7.57 -17.47
N TRP A 227 -0.79 7.35 -18.70
CA TRP A 227 -0.48 6.12 -19.43
C TRP A 227 0.97 6.15 -19.88
N LYS A 228 1.61 4.99 -20.01
CA LYS A 228 3.02 4.88 -20.40
C LYS A 228 3.95 5.69 -19.51
N ILE A 229 3.73 5.63 -18.19
CA ILE A 229 4.52 6.40 -17.20
C ILE A 229 6.04 6.14 -17.32
N TYR A 230 6.44 4.98 -17.87
CA TYR A 230 7.84 4.68 -18.18
C TYR A 230 8.51 5.69 -19.14
N ASN A 231 7.73 6.50 -19.88
CA ASN A 231 8.21 7.59 -20.72
C ASN A 231 8.10 8.97 -20.05
N ASN A 232 7.69 9.05 -18.78
CA ASN A 232 7.45 10.29 -18.05
C ASN A 232 8.33 10.35 -16.78
N PRO A 233 9.55 10.91 -16.86
CA PRO A 233 10.46 11.00 -15.72
C PRO A 233 9.92 11.77 -14.51
N GLU A 234 9.08 12.78 -14.74
CA GLU A 234 8.51 13.62 -13.66
C GLU A 234 7.49 12.82 -12.83
N GLU A 235 6.55 12.15 -13.51
CA GLU A 235 5.56 11.29 -12.83
C GLU A 235 6.22 10.07 -12.18
N LEU A 236 7.26 9.50 -12.80
CA LEU A 236 8.06 8.45 -12.17
C LEU A 236 8.74 8.95 -10.91
N SER A 237 9.27 10.17 -10.90
CA SER A 237 9.88 10.73 -9.68
C SER A 237 8.85 10.85 -8.57
N LEU A 238 7.71 11.48 -8.87
CA LEU A 238 6.66 11.66 -7.87
C LEU A 238 6.12 10.32 -7.35
N MET A 239 5.97 9.31 -8.22
CA MET A 239 5.58 7.96 -7.79
C MET A 239 6.61 7.35 -6.83
N ARG A 240 7.92 7.52 -7.11
CA ARG A 240 8.97 7.05 -6.22
C ARG A 240 8.96 7.76 -4.87
N ASP A 241 8.70 9.06 -4.87
CA ASP A 241 8.63 9.88 -3.65
C ASP A 241 7.45 9.41 -2.78
N TYR A 242 6.30 9.08 -3.37
CA TYR A 242 5.17 8.49 -2.64
C TYR A 242 5.44 7.06 -2.13
N PHE A 243 6.26 6.27 -2.81
CA PHE A 243 6.68 4.97 -2.30
C PHE A 243 7.67 5.09 -1.13
N GLU A 244 8.52 6.11 -1.11
CA GLU A 244 9.36 6.44 0.05
C GLU A 244 8.54 6.80 1.28
N VAL A 245 7.53 7.67 1.13
CA VAL A 245 6.56 7.99 2.21
C VAL A 245 5.91 6.72 2.78
N GLN A 246 5.57 5.76 1.91
CA GLN A 246 4.99 4.48 2.32
C GLN A 246 5.99 3.56 3.01
N ALA A 247 7.20 3.43 2.47
CA ALA A 247 8.24 2.57 3.04
C ALA A 247 8.68 3.05 4.44
N GLU A 248 8.79 4.37 4.65
CA GLU A 248 9.07 4.97 5.96
C GLU A 248 7.97 4.63 6.97
N LEU A 249 6.70 4.82 6.60
CA LEU A 249 5.56 4.47 7.45
C LEU A 249 5.54 2.95 7.77
N ILE A 250 5.83 2.10 6.78
CA ILE A 250 5.93 0.65 6.99
C ILE A 250 7.07 0.33 7.96
N GLY A 251 8.22 0.99 7.83
CA GLY A 251 9.36 0.87 8.74
C GLY A 251 8.98 1.21 10.18
N GLU A 252 8.27 2.31 10.42
CA GLU A 252 7.77 2.67 11.75
C GLU A 252 6.82 1.60 12.33
N LEU A 253 5.96 1.01 11.50
CA LEU A 253 5.06 -0.05 11.93
C LEU A 253 5.82 -1.34 12.30
N VAL A 254 6.89 -1.67 11.58
CA VAL A 254 7.81 -2.78 11.90
C VAL A 254 8.54 -2.50 13.21
N ASP A 255 9.15 -1.31 13.36
CA ASP A 255 9.92 -0.92 14.55
C ASP A 255 9.05 -0.88 15.81
N SER A 256 7.76 -0.55 15.67
CA SER A 256 6.79 -0.60 16.77
C SER A 256 6.41 -2.01 17.21
N GLY A 257 6.86 -3.05 16.50
CA GLY A 257 6.54 -4.45 16.76
C GLY A 257 5.12 -4.85 16.35
N LYS A 258 4.42 -4.04 15.54
CA LYS A 258 3.06 -4.32 15.07
C LYS A 258 3.02 -5.14 13.80
N VAL A 259 4.07 -5.04 12.97
CA VAL A 259 4.15 -5.69 11.66
C VAL A 259 5.32 -6.67 11.61
N ASP A 260 5.08 -7.87 11.10
CA ASP A 260 6.12 -8.85 10.80
C ASP A 260 6.89 -8.44 9.53
N PRO A 261 8.19 -8.09 9.62
CA PRO A 261 8.97 -7.64 8.48
C PRO A 261 9.17 -8.70 7.39
N ASN A 262 8.85 -9.96 7.68
CA ASN A 262 8.94 -11.05 6.71
C ASN A 262 7.61 -11.37 6.02
N ARG A 263 6.53 -10.67 6.36
CA ARG A 263 5.17 -10.88 5.83
C ARG A 263 4.47 -9.55 5.51
N ILE A 264 5.18 -8.69 4.79
CA ILE A 264 4.61 -7.47 4.21
C ILE A 264 4.27 -7.78 2.75
N TYR A 265 3.05 -7.51 2.34
CA TYR A 265 2.58 -7.77 0.99
C TYR A 265 2.10 -6.49 0.34
N VAL A 266 2.27 -6.36 -0.97
CA VAL A 266 1.66 -5.27 -1.76
C VAL A 266 0.66 -5.84 -2.73
N VAL A 267 -0.56 -5.30 -2.72
CA VAL A 267 -1.64 -5.72 -3.62
C VAL A 267 -2.25 -4.49 -4.26
N GLY A 268 -2.51 -4.54 -5.56
CA GLY A 268 -3.09 -3.41 -6.27
C GLY A 268 -3.81 -3.77 -7.55
N VAL A 269 -4.73 -2.89 -7.94
CA VAL A 269 -5.61 -3.06 -9.11
C VAL A 269 -5.44 -1.91 -10.09
N SER A 270 -5.51 -2.16 -11.41
CA SER A 270 -5.51 -1.08 -12.41
C SER A 270 -4.28 -0.16 -12.24
N SER A 271 -4.49 1.13 -11.95
CA SER A 271 -3.42 2.08 -11.61
C SER A 271 -2.61 1.62 -10.38
N GLY A 272 -3.26 1.09 -9.34
CA GLY A 272 -2.58 0.46 -8.21
C GLY A 272 -1.87 -0.84 -8.56
N GLY A 273 -2.30 -1.58 -9.59
CA GLY A 273 -1.61 -2.77 -10.08
C GLY A 273 -0.30 -2.44 -10.79
N GLY A 274 -0.31 -1.40 -11.64
CA GLY A 274 0.91 -0.84 -12.20
C GLY A 274 1.82 -0.23 -11.12
N GLY A 275 1.21 0.44 -10.12
CA GLY A 275 1.89 0.94 -8.93
C GLY A 275 2.56 -0.19 -8.11
N ALA A 276 1.90 -1.33 -7.92
CA ALA A 276 2.44 -2.45 -7.17
C ALA A 276 3.72 -3.01 -7.82
N LEU A 277 3.73 -3.19 -9.15
CA LEU A 277 4.94 -3.59 -9.89
C LEU A 277 6.07 -2.56 -9.71
N ARG A 278 5.76 -1.27 -9.78
CA ARG A 278 6.74 -0.20 -9.58
C ARG A 278 7.25 -0.13 -8.13
N PHE A 279 6.39 -0.38 -7.15
CA PHE A 279 6.77 -0.40 -5.75
C PHE A 279 7.70 -1.58 -5.46
N LEU A 280 7.38 -2.77 -5.98
CA LEU A 280 8.25 -3.94 -5.96
C LEU A 280 9.61 -3.63 -6.59
N MET A 281 9.65 -3.01 -7.79
CA MET A 281 10.90 -2.64 -8.46
C MET A 281 11.76 -1.68 -7.64
N GLN A 282 11.14 -0.78 -6.88
CA GLN A 282 11.87 0.18 -6.05
C GLN A 282 12.34 -0.41 -4.71
N TYR A 283 11.57 -1.34 -4.13
CA TYR A 283 11.84 -1.98 -2.84
C TYR A 283 11.69 -3.51 -2.92
N PRO A 284 12.53 -4.21 -3.71
CA PRO A 284 12.40 -5.65 -3.94
C PRO A 284 12.55 -6.46 -2.65
N GLY A 285 13.30 -5.94 -1.66
CA GLY A 285 13.51 -6.56 -0.36
C GLY A 285 12.41 -6.29 0.66
N LEU A 286 11.49 -5.35 0.43
CA LEU A 286 10.47 -4.97 1.42
C LEU A 286 9.31 -5.99 1.47
N PHE A 287 8.96 -6.57 0.33
CA PHE A 287 7.73 -7.35 0.18
C PHE A 287 8.00 -8.86 0.11
N ALA A 288 7.22 -9.62 0.89
CA ALA A 288 7.22 -11.08 0.89
C ALA A 288 6.43 -11.68 -0.28
N GLY A 289 5.57 -10.91 -0.93
CA GLY A 289 4.79 -11.34 -2.08
C GLY A 289 3.80 -10.29 -2.55
N SER A 290 3.22 -10.50 -3.72
CA SER A 290 2.27 -9.58 -4.32
C SER A 290 1.21 -10.30 -5.16
N ILE A 291 0.00 -9.74 -5.17
CA ILE A 291 -1.00 -10.00 -6.20
C ILE A 291 -1.20 -8.71 -6.99
N VAL A 292 -0.96 -8.79 -8.29
CA VAL A 292 -1.01 -7.65 -9.21
C VAL A 292 -2.15 -7.87 -10.20
N ILE A 293 -3.15 -6.99 -10.17
CA ILE A 293 -4.44 -7.23 -10.82
C ILE A 293 -4.71 -6.16 -11.89
N SER A 294 -5.04 -6.58 -13.11
CA SER A 294 -5.32 -5.71 -14.27
C SER A 294 -4.36 -4.52 -14.37
N ALA A 295 -3.05 -4.78 -14.32
CA ALA A 295 -2.06 -3.70 -14.16
C ALA A 295 -2.10 -2.69 -15.30
N LYS A 296 -2.18 -1.40 -14.95
CA LYS A 296 -1.92 -0.30 -15.88
C LYS A 296 -0.48 -0.39 -16.41
N ASP A 297 -0.24 0.12 -17.61
CA ASP A 297 1.03 0.06 -18.38
C ASP A 297 2.19 0.86 -17.74
N ALA A 298 2.56 0.48 -16.52
CA ALA A 298 3.52 1.19 -15.72
C ALA A 298 4.96 0.74 -15.97
N VAL A 299 5.20 -0.53 -16.32
CA VAL A 299 6.55 -1.11 -16.41
C VAL A 299 7.23 -0.76 -17.73
N ALA A 300 6.62 -1.15 -18.86
CA ALA A 300 7.15 -0.99 -20.20
C ALA A 300 6.02 -1.08 -21.24
N ASP A 301 6.36 -0.85 -22.52
CA ASP A 301 5.39 -0.92 -23.62
C ASP A 301 4.89 -2.35 -23.84
N TYR A 302 3.59 -2.56 -23.62
CA TYR A 302 2.94 -3.86 -23.77
C TYR A 302 2.80 -4.33 -25.24
N THR A 303 3.11 -3.45 -26.20
CA THR A 303 3.23 -3.81 -27.63
C THR A 303 4.66 -4.15 -28.03
N GLY A 304 5.62 -3.95 -27.13
CA GLY A 304 7.05 -4.20 -27.34
C GLY A 304 7.46 -5.64 -27.02
N SER A 305 8.77 -5.82 -26.76
CA SER A 305 9.34 -7.13 -26.45
C SER A 305 9.43 -7.41 -24.94
N VAL A 306 9.39 -8.69 -24.60
CA VAL A 306 9.65 -9.20 -23.24
C VAL A 306 11.01 -8.74 -22.69
N ASP A 307 12.00 -8.47 -23.54
CA ASP A 307 13.34 -8.04 -23.09
C ASP A 307 13.32 -6.68 -22.39
N THR A 308 12.39 -5.80 -22.76
CA THR A 308 12.20 -4.53 -22.07
C THR A 308 11.69 -4.79 -20.65
N PHE A 309 10.69 -5.66 -20.50
CA PHE A 309 10.19 -6.09 -19.19
C PHE A 309 11.27 -6.78 -18.36
N LYS A 310 12.09 -7.66 -18.96
CA LYS A 310 13.21 -8.32 -18.25
C LYS A 310 14.21 -7.32 -17.69
N ARG A 311 14.51 -6.25 -18.43
CA ARG A 311 15.43 -5.21 -17.94
C ARG A 311 14.85 -4.48 -16.73
N GLU A 312 13.56 -4.15 -16.76
CA GLU A 312 12.90 -3.42 -15.67
C GLU A 312 12.63 -4.31 -14.44
N LEU A 313 12.33 -5.60 -14.63
CA LEU A 313 11.95 -6.53 -13.56
C LEU A 313 13.12 -7.41 -13.05
N LYS A 314 14.36 -7.10 -13.45
CA LYS A 314 15.56 -7.92 -13.19
C LYS A 314 15.81 -8.22 -11.71
N ASP A 315 15.34 -7.36 -10.81
CA ASP A 315 15.57 -7.47 -9.37
C ASP A 315 14.44 -8.20 -8.61
N LEU A 316 13.41 -8.69 -9.34
CA LEU A 316 12.25 -9.40 -8.78
C LEU A 316 12.34 -10.92 -8.98
N THR A 317 13.55 -11.49 -9.02
CA THR A 317 13.76 -12.93 -9.26
C THR A 317 13.24 -13.83 -8.15
N ASP A 318 13.21 -13.34 -6.92
CA ASP A 318 12.88 -14.14 -5.74
C ASP A 318 11.56 -13.76 -5.08
N VAL A 319 10.94 -12.65 -5.51
CA VAL A 319 9.66 -12.18 -4.98
C VAL A 319 8.52 -12.99 -5.61
N PRO A 320 7.65 -13.65 -4.82
CA PRO A 320 6.42 -14.25 -5.32
C PRO A 320 5.46 -13.18 -5.87
N VAL A 321 5.11 -13.26 -7.16
CA VAL A 321 4.18 -12.33 -7.80
C VAL A 321 3.10 -13.12 -8.54
N TRP A 322 1.84 -12.95 -8.16
CA TRP A 322 0.70 -13.47 -8.91
C TRP A 322 0.08 -12.38 -9.76
N LEU A 323 0.27 -12.48 -11.07
CA LEU A 323 -0.31 -11.58 -12.06
C LEU A 323 -1.69 -12.07 -12.47
N VAL A 324 -2.69 -11.19 -12.42
CA VAL A 324 -4.09 -11.52 -12.71
C VAL A 324 -4.65 -10.50 -13.69
N HIS A 325 -5.35 -10.96 -14.73
CA HIS A 325 -5.96 -10.08 -15.73
C HIS A 325 -7.15 -10.77 -16.39
N ALA A 326 -8.11 -10.00 -16.91
CA ALA A 326 -9.06 -10.52 -17.91
C ALA A 326 -8.42 -10.47 -19.31
N GLN A 327 -8.69 -11.47 -20.15
CA GLN A 327 -8.08 -11.63 -21.47
C GLN A 327 -8.29 -10.40 -22.36
N ASN A 328 -9.54 -9.97 -22.50
CA ASN A 328 -9.96 -8.83 -23.31
C ASN A 328 -10.42 -7.67 -22.41
N ASP A 329 -9.63 -7.34 -21.41
CA ASP A 329 -9.80 -6.12 -20.60
C ASP A 329 -9.75 -4.88 -21.53
N PRO A 330 -10.82 -4.08 -21.62
CA PRO A 330 -10.91 -2.97 -22.57
C PRO A 330 -10.17 -1.70 -22.09
N ILE A 331 -9.66 -1.68 -20.86
CA ILE A 331 -9.04 -0.51 -20.25
C ILE A 331 -7.52 -0.71 -20.14
N THR A 332 -7.10 -1.83 -19.56
CA THR A 332 -5.68 -2.20 -19.45
C THR A 332 -5.43 -3.45 -20.26
N ASP A 333 -4.51 -3.41 -21.22
CA ASP A 333 -4.25 -4.57 -22.08
C ASP A 333 -3.59 -5.69 -21.26
N SER A 334 -4.13 -6.91 -21.37
CA SER A 334 -3.68 -8.08 -20.59
C SER A 334 -2.22 -8.47 -20.87
N ARG A 335 -1.64 -8.01 -21.99
CA ARG A 335 -0.21 -8.18 -22.30
C ARG A 335 0.71 -7.53 -21.28
N THR A 336 0.24 -6.50 -20.57
CA THR A 336 0.99 -5.94 -19.43
C THR A 336 1.31 -7.01 -18.37
N SER A 337 0.36 -7.91 -18.10
CA SER A 337 0.53 -9.03 -17.17
C SER A 337 1.25 -10.21 -17.80
N THR A 338 0.93 -10.58 -19.04
CA THR A 338 1.60 -11.74 -19.68
C THR A 338 3.09 -11.49 -19.93
N LEU A 339 3.47 -10.29 -20.40
CA LEU A 339 4.88 -9.93 -20.61
C LEU A 339 5.66 -9.80 -19.30
N ALA A 340 5.03 -9.29 -18.24
CA ALA A 340 5.65 -9.29 -16.91
C ALA A 340 5.89 -10.72 -16.40
N TYR A 341 4.93 -11.63 -16.58
CA TYR A 341 5.08 -13.03 -16.21
C TYR A 341 6.18 -13.73 -17.02
N GLU A 342 6.20 -13.56 -18.35
CA GLU A 342 7.24 -14.10 -19.23
C GLU A 342 8.62 -13.56 -18.88
N ALA A 343 8.72 -12.28 -18.50
CA ALA A 343 9.96 -11.67 -18.07
C ALA A 343 10.45 -12.27 -16.74
N LEU A 344 9.60 -12.32 -15.71
CA LEU A 344 9.94 -12.86 -14.39
C LEU A 344 10.37 -14.34 -14.49
N THR A 345 9.58 -15.17 -15.18
CA THR A 345 9.92 -16.58 -15.38
C THR A 345 11.18 -16.75 -16.23
N GLY A 346 11.36 -15.93 -17.27
CA GLY A 346 12.57 -15.90 -18.10
C GLY A 346 13.83 -15.44 -17.36
N LEU A 347 13.68 -14.68 -16.27
CA LEU A 347 14.76 -14.30 -15.34
C LEU A 347 15.02 -15.35 -14.26
N GLY A 348 14.23 -16.43 -14.21
CA GLY A 348 14.39 -17.53 -13.26
C GLY A 348 13.49 -17.46 -12.03
N ASN A 349 12.52 -16.54 -11.97
CA ASN A 349 11.55 -16.51 -10.88
C ASN A 349 10.65 -17.76 -10.93
N LYS A 350 10.76 -18.60 -9.90
CA LYS A 350 10.03 -19.88 -9.77
C LYS A 350 8.67 -19.75 -9.09
N GLN A 351 8.38 -18.58 -8.51
CA GLN A 351 7.20 -18.32 -7.70
C GLN A 351 6.19 -17.41 -8.42
N ALA A 352 6.58 -16.83 -9.56
CA ALA A 352 5.68 -16.07 -10.42
C ALA A 352 4.51 -16.94 -10.89
N LYS A 353 3.29 -16.39 -10.82
CA LYS A 353 2.05 -17.02 -11.28
C LYS A 353 1.31 -16.09 -12.22
N LEU A 354 0.52 -16.66 -13.11
CA LEU A 354 -0.33 -15.93 -14.04
C LEU A 354 -1.73 -16.54 -14.08
N SER A 355 -2.75 -15.71 -13.94
CA SER A 355 -4.15 -16.06 -14.19
C SER A 355 -4.73 -15.09 -15.21
N ILE A 356 -5.13 -15.61 -16.38
CA ILE A 356 -5.87 -14.86 -17.39
C ILE A 356 -7.30 -15.42 -17.44
N TYR A 357 -8.27 -14.58 -17.07
CA TYR A 357 -9.68 -14.94 -17.14
C TYR A 357 -10.22 -14.73 -18.55
N ASP A 358 -10.81 -15.76 -19.14
CA ASP A 358 -11.46 -15.64 -20.45
C ASP A 358 -12.78 -14.86 -20.37
N ASP A 359 -13.29 -14.47 -21.54
CA ASP A 359 -14.51 -13.67 -21.65
C ASP A 359 -15.74 -14.40 -21.11
N ALA A 360 -15.82 -15.72 -21.26
CA ALA A 360 -16.95 -16.51 -20.79
C ALA A 360 -17.01 -16.54 -19.25
N PHE A 361 -15.86 -16.72 -18.61
CA PHE A 361 -15.74 -16.64 -17.17
C PHE A 361 -16.07 -15.23 -16.67
N MET A 362 -15.48 -14.18 -17.26
CA MET A 362 -15.76 -12.81 -16.83
C MET A 362 -17.24 -12.44 -17.01
N ALA A 363 -17.88 -12.83 -18.11
CA ALA A 363 -19.31 -12.63 -18.32
C ALA A 363 -20.16 -13.38 -17.28
N SER A 364 -19.73 -14.57 -16.85
CA SER A 364 -20.43 -15.34 -15.82
C SER A 364 -20.40 -14.68 -14.43
N GLN A 365 -19.47 -13.74 -14.19
CA GLN A 365 -19.43 -12.97 -12.96
C GLN A 365 -20.51 -11.88 -12.91
N GLN A 366 -21.16 -11.57 -14.03
CA GLN A 366 -22.23 -10.57 -14.14
C GLN A 366 -21.80 -9.16 -13.69
N LEU A 367 -20.52 -8.82 -13.87
CA LEU A 367 -19.94 -7.56 -13.41
C LEU A 367 -20.01 -6.50 -14.53
N TYR A 368 -20.93 -5.54 -14.40
CA TYR A 368 -21.04 -4.39 -15.32
C TYR A 368 -21.15 -4.81 -16.80
N GLY A 369 -21.89 -5.87 -17.10
CA GLY A 369 -22.09 -6.37 -18.46
C GLY A 369 -20.80 -6.92 -19.07
N ASP A 370 -20.39 -6.38 -20.22
CA ASP A 370 -19.13 -6.75 -20.90
C ASP A 370 -17.88 -6.05 -20.34
N PHE A 371 -17.98 -5.36 -19.20
CA PHE A 371 -16.86 -4.61 -18.63
C PHE A 371 -15.87 -5.51 -17.88
N ARG A 372 -14.94 -6.08 -18.64
CA ARG A 372 -13.94 -7.06 -18.18
C ARG A 372 -12.80 -6.49 -17.35
N HIS A 373 -12.76 -5.18 -17.13
CA HIS A 373 -11.67 -4.55 -16.35
C HIS A 373 -11.67 -4.97 -14.88
N CYS A 374 -12.85 -5.27 -14.31
CA CYS A 374 -13.05 -5.57 -12.88
C CYS A 374 -12.57 -6.96 -12.42
N SER A 375 -11.46 -7.46 -12.97
CA SER A 375 -10.89 -8.77 -12.60
C SER A 375 -10.53 -8.89 -11.11
N TRP A 376 -10.44 -7.78 -10.38
CA TRP A 376 -10.23 -7.77 -8.94
C TRP A 376 -11.39 -8.33 -8.12
N VAL A 377 -12.62 -8.28 -8.63
CA VAL A 377 -13.77 -8.86 -7.93
C VAL A 377 -13.60 -10.37 -7.76
N THR A 378 -13.07 -11.04 -8.79
CA THR A 378 -12.86 -12.50 -8.74
C THR A 378 -11.74 -12.83 -7.75
N VAL A 379 -10.66 -12.05 -7.75
CA VAL A 379 -9.54 -12.21 -6.81
C VAL A 379 -9.97 -12.03 -5.36
N PHE A 380 -10.70 -10.97 -5.02
CA PHE A 380 -11.11 -10.70 -3.64
C PHE A 380 -12.21 -11.64 -3.12
N ASN A 381 -12.76 -12.50 -3.98
CA ASN A 381 -13.67 -13.58 -3.61
C ASN A 381 -13.00 -14.97 -3.68
N ASP A 382 -11.77 -15.09 -4.21
CA ASP A 382 -11.02 -16.33 -4.28
C ASP A 382 -10.18 -16.56 -3.02
N LYS A 383 -10.72 -17.37 -2.10
CA LYS A 383 -10.05 -17.73 -0.85
C LYS A 383 -8.69 -18.41 -1.06
N ASN A 384 -8.48 -19.11 -2.17
CA ASN A 384 -7.21 -19.78 -2.44
C ASN A 384 -6.13 -18.78 -2.86
N MET A 385 -6.50 -17.72 -3.61
CA MET A 385 -5.56 -16.65 -3.95
C MET A 385 -5.17 -15.84 -2.71
N LEU A 386 -6.13 -15.52 -1.84
CA LEU A 386 -5.83 -14.84 -0.57
C LEU A 386 -4.92 -15.72 0.30
N ALA A 387 -5.26 -17.01 0.46
CA ALA A 387 -4.45 -17.96 1.22
C ALA A 387 -3.03 -18.09 0.68
N TRP A 388 -2.87 -18.19 -0.65
CA TRP A 388 -1.57 -18.24 -1.29
C TRP A 388 -0.70 -17.05 -0.92
N LEU A 389 -1.26 -15.83 -0.86
CA LEU A 389 -0.48 -14.66 -0.47
C LEU A 389 0.01 -14.76 0.97
N PHE A 390 -0.85 -15.20 1.90
CA PHE A 390 -0.49 -15.38 3.31
C PHE A 390 0.49 -16.53 3.58
N GLU A 391 0.60 -17.49 2.66
CA GLU A 391 1.64 -18.52 2.70
C GLU A 391 3.03 -17.97 2.36
N GLN A 392 3.10 -16.83 1.66
CA GLN A 392 4.38 -16.23 1.28
C GLN A 392 5.06 -15.63 2.51
N LYS A 393 6.36 -15.89 2.62
CA LYS A 393 7.20 -15.35 3.67
C LYS A 393 8.60 -15.12 3.12
N LYS A 394 9.19 -13.95 3.41
CA LYS A 394 10.61 -13.76 3.18
C LYS A 394 11.38 -14.79 4.00
N THR A 395 12.33 -15.49 3.39
CA THR A 395 13.37 -16.17 4.17
C THR A 395 14.05 -15.10 5.02
N ALA A 396 14.06 -15.26 6.34
CA ALA A 396 14.82 -14.37 7.20
C ALA A 396 16.23 -14.26 6.63
N ASP A 397 16.72 -13.03 6.44
CA ASP A 397 18.03 -12.80 5.85
C ASP A 397 19.05 -13.65 6.60
N THR A 398 19.75 -14.52 5.87
CA THR A 398 20.82 -15.30 6.47
C THR A 398 21.87 -14.28 6.90
N PRO A 399 22.24 -14.20 8.18
CA PRO A 399 23.24 -13.25 8.65
C PRO A 399 24.47 -13.32 7.75
N VAL A 400 24.96 -12.18 7.30
CA VAL A 400 26.11 -12.13 6.38
C VAL A 400 27.28 -12.84 7.06
N SER A 401 27.78 -13.90 6.41
CA SER A 401 28.88 -14.73 6.92
C SER A 401 30.06 -14.65 5.97
N LEU A 402 31.24 -14.33 6.51
CA LEU A 402 32.48 -14.24 5.75
C LEU A 402 33.30 -15.53 5.86
N GLN A 403 34.04 -15.86 4.80
CA GLN A 403 35.03 -16.93 4.86
C GLN A 403 36.18 -16.50 5.80
N GLN A 404 36.33 -17.22 6.92
CA GLN A 404 37.08 -16.75 8.09
C GLN A 404 38.55 -16.43 7.79
N ASP A 405 39.22 -17.23 6.96
CA ASP A 405 40.64 -17.10 6.63
C ASP A 405 40.90 -16.31 5.32
N ALA A 406 39.85 -15.96 4.58
CA ALA A 406 39.98 -15.22 3.33
C ALA A 406 40.11 -13.72 3.57
N GLN A 407 40.71 -13.02 2.60
CA GLN A 407 40.71 -11.56 2.58
C GLN A 407 39.31 -11.05 2.29
N VAL A 408 38.91 -10.00 3.01
CA VAL A 408 37.58 -9.41 2.87
C VAL A 408 37.63 -8.27 1.85
N THR A 409 36.75 -8.32 0.87
CA THR A 409 36.54 -7.24 -0.09
C THR A 409 35.73 -6.09 0.52
N ARG A 410 35.80 -4.92 -0.10
CA ARG A 410 35.03 -3.75 0.34
C ARG A 410 33.51 -3.99 0.28
N ALA A 411 33.03 -4.72 -0.72
CA ALA A 411 31.61 -5.09 -0.83
C ALA A 411 31.18 -6.03 0.29
N GLU A 412 31.97 -7.06 0.59
CA GLU A 412 31.69 -8.00 1.68
C GLU A 412 31.68 -7.31 3.05
N LEU A 413 32.62 -6.38 3.28
CA LEU A 413 32.61 -5.59 4.51
C LEU A 413 31.39 -4.66 4.59
N ALA A 414 31.01 -4.02 3.47
CA ALA A 414 29.82 -3.20 3.43
C ALA A 414 28.56 -4.01 3.75
N ALA A 415 28.40 -5.20 3.16
CA ALA A 415 27.28 -6.10 3.44
C ALA A 415 27.24 -6.51 4.92
N LEU A 416 28.39 -6.90 5.49
CA LEU A 416 28.46 -7.27 6.90
C LEU A 416 28.10 -6.11 7.84
N LEU A 417 28.58 -4.90 7.55
CA LEU A 417 28.29 -3.71 8.36
C LEU A 417 26.83 -3.26 8.20
N ALA A 418 26.27 -3.32 6.99
CA ALA A 418 24.87 -3.02 6.74
C ALA A 418 23.94 -3.94 7.57
N ASP A 419 24.23 -5.24 7.54
CA ASP A 419 23.53 -6.29 8.29
C ASP A 419 23.69 -6.10 9.81
N ARG A 420 24.94 -6.08 10.32
CA ARG A 420 25.21 -6.04 11.77
C ARG A 420 24.82 -4.73 12.43
N LEU A 421 24.84 -3.62 11.68
CA LEU A 421 24.45 -2.31 12.17
C LEU A 421 23.03 -1.94 11.76
N ASN A 422 22.23 -2.88 11.23
CA ASN A 422 20.85 -2.65 10.78
C ASN A 422 20.69 -1.29 10.08
N LEU A 423 21.51 -1.05 9.05
CA LEU A 423 21.52 0.25 8.37
C LEU A 423 20.22 0.42 7.58
N ALA A 424 19.63 1.60 7.65
CA ALA A 424 18.42 1.94 6.89
C ALA A 424 18.61 1.66 5.39
N GLU A 425 17.56 1.23 4.70
CA GLU A 425 17.59 1.05 3.26
C GLU A 425 17.86 2.39 2.55
N VAL A 426 18.72 2.38 1.52
CA VAL A 426 19.09 3.59 0.77
C VAL A 426 18.82 3.39 -0.71
N ILE A 427 17.97 4.25 -1.24
CA ILE A 427 17.40 4.11 -2.57
C ILE A 427 17.84 5.26 -3.46
N GLY A 428 18.03 4.97 -4.75
CA GLY A 428 18.05 6.01 -5.79
C GLY A 428 19.28 6.91 -5.85
N THR A 429 20.48 6.42 -5.52
CA THR A 429 21.70 7.18 -5.77
C THR A 429 22.76 6.32 -6.44
N ASP A 430 23.02 6.57 -7.73
CA ASP A 430 24.26 6.15 -8.38
C ASP A 430 25.41 6.95 -7.76
N ILE A 431 25.86 6.56 -6.57
CA ILE A 431 26.94 7.24 -5.85
C ILE A 431 28.28 6.98 -6.54
N TYR A 432 28.44 5.78 -7.10
CA TYR A 432 29.67 5.32 -7.71
C TYR A 432 29.44 4.77 -9.12
N THR A 433 30.40 5.00 -10.01
CA THR A 433 30.33 4.55 -11.41
C THR A 433 30.71 3.09 -11.60
N ASP A 434 31.19 2.43 -10.54
CA ASP A 434 31.63 1.02 -10.53
C ASP A 434 30.74 0.11 -9.66
N THR A 435 29.48 0.54 -9.46
CA THR A 435 28.37 -0.22 -8.88
C THR A 435 27.23 -0.29 -9.91
N ASP A 436 26.43 -1.36 -9.92
CA ASP A 436 25.39 -1.68 -10.91
C ASP A 436 23.94 -1.70 -10.35
N ASN A 437 23.70 -1.00 -9.23
CA ASN A 437 22.42 -0.95 -8.52
C ASN A 437 21.86 -2.32 -8.12
N SER A 438 22.71 -3.34 -8.05
CA SER A 438 22.35 -4.66 -7.56
C SER A 438 21.99 -4.66 -6.07
N PRO A 439 21.31 -5.70 -5.56
CA PRO A 439 21.13 -5.91 -4.12
C PRO A 439 22.44 -5.89 -3.33
N GLN A 440 23.56 -6.33 -3.93
CA GLN A 440 24.90 -6.26 -3.33
C GLN A 440 25.38 -4.81 -3.15
N ASP A 441 24.98 -3.90 -4.04
CA ASP A 441 25.34 -2.48 -3.97
C ASP A 441 24.46 -1.68 -3.03
N LEU A 442 23.31 -2.22 -2.61
CA LEU A 442 22.50 -1.60 -1.55
C LEU A 442 23.36 -1.37 -0.31
N ALA A 443 24.08 -2.38 0.15
CA ALA A 443 24.96 -2.25 1.31
C ALA A 443 26.01 -1.16 1.15
N ILE A 444 26.52 -0.95 -0.06
CA ILE A 444 27.48 0.11 -0.37
C ILE A 444 26.83 1.50 -0.23
N ARG A 445 25.60 1.66 -0.74
CA ARG A 445 24.81 2.89 -0.60
C ARG A 445 24.44 3.17 0.85
N GLN A 446 24.02 2.15 1.59
CA GLN A 446 23.70 2.23 3.02
C GLN A 446 24.90 2.73 3.82
N ASN A 447 26.06 2.07 3.65
CA ASN A 447 27.28 2.47 4.35
C ASN A 447 27.75 3.87 3.96
N THR A 448 27.61 4.26 2.68
CA THR A 448 28.03 5.59 2.23
C THR A 448 27.14 6.69 2.78
N THR A 449 25.82 6.49 2.74
CA THR A 449 24.83 7.45 3.24
C THR A 449 24.88 7.58 4.76
N ALA A 450 25.11 6.48 5.47
CA ALA A 450 25.38 6.49 6.90
C ALA A 450 26.75 7.11 7.26
N GLY A 451 27.57 7.48 6.26
CA GLY A 451 28.89 8.08 6.45
C GLY A 451 29.95 7.11 7.00
N ILE A 452 29.68 5.80 6.96
CA ILE A 452 30.52 4.74 7.55
C ILE A 452 31.69 4.40 6.61
N MET A 453 31.37 4.07 5.35
CA MET A 453 32.37 3.79 4.32
C MET A 453 32.37 4.90 3.27
N LYS A 454 33.55 5.24 2.75
CA LYS A 454 33.74 6.22 1.68
C LYS A 454 34.39 5.55 0.47
N GLY A 455 34.10 6.05 -0.73
CA GLY A 455 34.78 5.63 -1.96
C GLY A 455 36.27 5.96 -1.96
N ILE A 456 36.98 5.46 -2.98
CA ILE A 456 38.43 5.60 -3.10
C ILE A 456 38.86 6.79 -3.98
N GLY A 457 37.91 7.65 -4.36
CA GLY A 457 38.11 8.78 -5.28
C GLY A 457 37.75 8.45 -6.72
N GLY A 458 37.64 9.49 -7.56
CA GLY A 458 37.27 9.37 -8.97
C GLY A 458 35.88 8.76 -9.21
N SER A 459 34.93 9.01 -8.29
CA SER A 459 33.59 8.44 -8.29
C SER A 459 33.53 6.90 -8.24
N ARG A 460 34.53 6.26 -7.62
CA ARG A 460 34.57 4.80 -7.48
C ARG A 460 34.53 4.33 -6.03
N PHE A 461 33.83 3.23 -5.78
CA PHE A 461 33.87 2.49 -4.53
C PHE A 461 34.95 1.41 -4.50
N ALA A 462 35.25 0.79 -5.65
CA ALA A 462 36.07 -0.41 -5.81
C ALA A 462 35.57 -1.63 -5.01
N PRO A 463 34.39 -2.19 -5.32
CA PRO A 463 33.75 -3.26 -4.55
C PRO A 463 34.65 -4.50 -4.32
N LYS A 464 35.45 -4.86 -5.32
CA LYS A 464 36.29 -6.07 -5.34
C LYS A 464 37.68 -5.90 -4.67
N LEU A 465 38.01 -4.69 -4.22
CA LEU A 465 39.32 -4.45 -3.58
C LEU A 465 39.31 -5.03 -2.16
N ALA A 466 40.38 -5.73 -1.78
CA ALA A 466 40.56 -6.19 -0.40
C ALA A 466 40.78 -5.00 0.56
N VAL A 467 40.22 -5.12 1.77
CA VAL A 467 40.29 -4.08 2.81
C VAL A 467 41.57 -4.22 3.63
N THR A 468 42.30 -3.13 3.82
CA THR A 468 43.47 -3.10 4.73
C THR A 468 43.08 -2.71 6.15
N ARG A 469 43.92 -3.06 7.12
CA ARG A 469 43.71 -2.65 8.52
C ARG A 469 43.69 -1.14 8.74
N ALA A 470 44.44 -0.38 7.96
CA ALA A 470 44.36 1.08 7.97
C ALA A 470 42.97 1.58 7.50
N GLN A 471 42.39 0.95 6.48
CA GLN A 471 41.01 1.26 6.04
C GLN A 471 39.98 0.85 7.09
N LEU A 472 40.15 -0.30 7.73
CA LEU A 472 39.26 -0.74 8.82
C LEU A 472 39.27 0.25 10.00
N ALA A 473 40.45 0.78 10.36
CA ALA A 473 40.58 1.82 11.39
C ALA A 473 39.88 3.13 11.00
N ALA A 474 39.97 3.54 9.73
CA ALA A 474 39.25 4.73 9.26
C ALA A 474 37.72 4.54 9.29
N ILE A 475 37.23 3.34 8.97
CA ILE A 475 35.80 3.00 9.06
C ILE A 475 35.33 3.04 10.52
N ALA A 476 36.09 2.42 11.43
CA ALA A 476 35.81 2.47 12.86
C ALA A 476 35.73 3.91 13.38
N ASP A 477 36.68 4.76 12.97
CA ASP A 477 36.73 6.16 13.35
C ASP A 477 35.51 6.95 12.85
N ASN A 478 35.05 6.70 11.61
CA ASN A 478 33.83 7.32 11.10
C ASN A 478 32.61 6.94 11.93
N ILE A 479 32.48 5.67 12.34
CA ILE A 479 31.35 5.20 13.15
C ILE A 479 31.35 5.89 14.52
N VAL A 480 32.50 5.93 15.20
CA VAL A 480 32.63 6.58 16.52
C VAL A 480 32.28 8.07 16.44
N ARG A 481 32.74 8.77 15.39
CA ARG A 481 32.42 10.19 15.17
C ARG A 481 30.93 10.40 14.89
N ASN A 482 30.33 9.56 14.05
CA ASN A 482 28.91 9.69 13.68
C ASN A 482 27.96 9.36 14.84
N ALA A 483 28.38 8.51 15.78
CA ALA A 483 27.59 8.16 16.97
C ALA A 483 27.62 9.24 18.09
N GLY A 484 28.28 10.39 17.87
CA GLY A 484 28.37 11.44 18.89
C GLY A 484 29.24 11.06 20.11
N LEU A 485 30.02 9.98 20.02
CA LEU A 485 30.95 9.52 21.07
C LEU A 485 32.26 10.34 21.07
N GLU A 486 32.16 11.65 20.85
CA GLU A 486 33.29 12.58 20.77
C GLU A 486 34.07 12.70 22.11
N HIS A 487 33.54 12.14 23.19
CA HIS A 487 34.10 12.25 24.54
C HIS A 487 35.10 11.16 24.92
N ALA A 488 35.47 10.25 24.00
CA ALA A 488 36.66 9.42 24.15
C ALA A 488 37.95 10.22 23.83
N SER A 489 38.10 11.34 24.54
CA SER A 489 39.28 12.16 24.79
C SER A 489 40.27 12.39 23.64
N SER A 490 40.40 13.68 23.32
CA SER A 490 41.51 14.41 22.70
C SER A 490 42.89 14.23 23.41
N SER A 491 43.14 13.07 24.00
CA SER A 491 44.38 12.67 24.65
C SER A 491 44.65 11.17 24.51
N ALA A 492 44.13 10.51 23.47
CA ALA A 492 44.57 9.17 23.12
C ALA A 492 46.07 9.22 22.86
N SER A 493 46.88 8.80 23.83
CA SER A 493 48.32 8.69 23.65
C SER A 493 48.51 7.80 22.43
N ALA A 494 49.02 8.36 21.33
CA ALA A 494 49.19 7.63 20.10
C ALA A 494 49.88 6.31 20.43
N ALA A 495 49.18 5.19 20.28
CA ALA A 495 49.80 3.89 20.34
C ALA A 495 50.92 3.93 19.29
N LYS A 496 52.17 4.06 19.74
CA LYS A 496 53.33 4.24 18.86
C LYS A 496 53.68 2.89 18.27
N PHE A 497 52.87 2.46 17.32
CA PHE A 497 53.20 1.32 16.48
C PHE A 497 54.38 1.71 15.59
N SER A 498 55.45 0.92 15.64
CA SER A 498 56.70 1.23 14.92
C SER A 498 56.53 1.18 13.40
N ASP A 499 55.48 0.51 12.91
CA ASP A 499 55.14 0.36 11.50
C ASP A 499 54.03 1.32 11.03
N VAL A 500 53.69 2.33 11.85
CA VAL A 500 52.81 3.44 11.46
C VAL A 500 53.62 4.74 11.53
N PRO A 501 54.22 5.20 10.41
CA PRO A 501 55.04 6.40 10.39
C PRO A 501 54.28 7.66 10.81
N ILE A 502 55.01 8.64 11.33
CA ILE A 502 54.48 9.98 11.58
C ILE A 502 53.95 10.55 10.25
N GLY A 503 52.71 11.04 10.26
CA GLY A 503 52.04 11.54 9.06
C GLY A 503 51.35 10.48 8.21
N HIS A 504 51.35 9.20 8.61
CA HIS A 504 50.53 8.19 7.96
C HIS A 504 49.05 8.61 8.01
N TRP A 505 48.33 8.54 6.87
CA TRP A 505 46.97 9.06 6.73
C TRP A 505 45.97 8.45 7.73
N ALA A 506 46.15 7.18 8.11
CA ALA A 506 45.30 6.50 9.08
C ALA A 506 45.80 6.61 10.54
N SER A 507 46.90 7.32 10.81
CA SER A 507 47.55 7.33 12.13
C SER A 507 46.61 7.73 13.26
N GLU A 508 45.82 8.77 13.06
CA GLU A 508 44.84 9.22 14.06
C GLU A 508 43.68 8.24 14.22
N ALA A 509 43.14 7.71 13.12
CA ALA A 509 42.04 6.75 13.13
C ALA A 509 42.45 5.45 13.85
N ILE A 510 43.69 5.00 13.63
CA ILE A 510 44.30 3.86 14.34
C ILE A 510 44.38 4.17 15.83
N ALA A 511 44.92 5.33 16.21
CA ALA A 511 45.05 5.71 17.62
C ALA A 511 43.70 5.74 18.34
N ARG A 512 42.68 6.37 17.73
CA ARG A 512 41.32 6.42 18.29
C ARG A 512 40.65 5.06 18.36
N SER A 513 40.75 4.26 17.30
CA SER A 513 40.16 2.91 17.28
C SER A 513 40.76 1.98 18.34
N VAL A 514 42.07 2.10 18.61
CA VAL A 514 42.75 1.32 19.66
C VAL A 514 42.40 1.85 21.05
N ALA A 515 42.35 3.17 21.24
CA ALA A 515 41.95 3.77 22.49
C ALA A 515 40.50 3.43 22.88
N ALA A 516 39.61 3.37 21.88
CA ALA A 516 38.22 2.94 22.05
C ALA A 516 38.06 1.42 22.23
N GLY A 517 39.15 0.63 22.14
CA GLY A 517 39.11 -0.82 22.28
C GLY A 517 38.49 -1.55 21.08
N ILE A 518 38.17 -0.85 19.99
CA ILE A 518 37.54 -1.40 18.78
C ILE A 518 38.55 -2.23 17.98
N LEU A 519 39.78 -1.73 17.84
CA LEU A 519 40.87 -2.42 17.15
C LEU A 519 42.04 -2.68 18.10
N LYS A 520 42.86 -3.68 17.76
CA LYS A 520 44.10 -4.01 18.48
C LYS A 520 45.23 -4.20 17.48
N GLY A 521 46.46 -3.86 17.87
CA GLY A 521 47.65 -4.18 17.08
C GLY A 521 47.90 -5.69 16.99
N ASP A 522 48.66 -6.12 15.97
CA ASP A 522 49.14 -7.51 15.87
C ASP A 522 50.10 -7.83 17.03
N SER A 523 50.75 -6.81 17.59
CA SER A 523 51.51 -6.87 18.85
C SER A 523 51.43 -5.54 19.61
N ALA A 524 52.08 -5.46 20.78
CA ALA A 524 52.18 -4.22 21.55
C ALA A 524 52.88 -3.07 20.79
N THR A 525 53.69 -3.38 19.77
CA THR A 525 54.49 -2.40 19.02
C THR A 525 54.23 -2.39 17.52
N ARG A 526 53.37 -3.27 17.00
CA ARG A 526 53.10 -3.39 15.56
C ARG A 526 51.60 -3.42 15.25
N PHE A 527 51.13 -2.58 14.33
CA PHE A 527 49.73 -2.52 13.90
C PHE A 527 49.43 -3.27 12.60
N ALA A 528 50.40 -3.34 11.68
CA ALA A 528 50.27 -3.87 10.33
C ALA A 528 49.24 -3.13 9.44
N PRO A 529 49.40 -1.81 9.21
CA PRO A 529 48.39 -0.99 8.51
C PRO A 529 48.06 -1.46 7.08
N ASN A 530 49.03 -2.07 6.39
CA ASN A 530 48.86 -2.55 5.01
C ASN A 530 48.45 -4.03 4.92
N ARG A 531 48.32 -4.74 6.04
CA ARG A 531 47.83 -6.12 6.04
C ARG A 531 46.34 -6.12 5.71
N PHE A 532 45.92 -7.07 4.86
CA PHE A 532 44.51 -7.29 4.56
C PHE A 532 43.77 -7.91 5.75
N VAL A 533 42.52 -7.47 5.92
CA VAL A 533 41.62 -7.94 6.97
C VAL A 533 41.07 -9.31 6.57
N THR A 534 41.04 -10.24 7.51
CA THR A 534 40.44 -11.57 7.31
C THR A 534 38.96 -11.57 7.67
N GLY A 535 38.20 -12.56 7.16
CA GLY A 535 36.78 -12.71 7.51
C GLY A 535 36.52 -12.78 9.01
N ALA A 536 37.38 -13.50 9.74
CA ALA A 536 37.30 -13.58 11.21
C ALA A 536 37.51 -12.24 11.91
N GLU A 537 38.44 -11.44 11.40
CA GLU A 537 38.75 -10.12 11.93
C GLU A 537 37.61 -9.12 11.65
N ALA A 538 37.07 -9.12 10.42
CA ALA A 538 35.93 -8.29 10.04
C ALA A 538 34.65 -8.65 10.82
N THR A 539 34.40 -9.95 11.04
CA THR A 539 33.23 -10.43 11.81
C THR A 539 33.27 -9.91 13.25
N LYS A 540 34.40 -10.12 13.96
CA LYS A 540 34.58 -9.61 15.33
C LYS A 540 34.50 -8.09 15.40
N PHE A 541 35.01 -7.41 14.38
CA PHE A 541 34.92 -5.96 14.28
C PHE A 541 33.46 -5.48 14.21
N ALA A 542 32.65 -6.08 13.32
CA ALA A 542 31.24 -5.71 13.17
C ALA A 542 30.40 -6.06 14.42
N GLU A 543 30.66 -7.21 15.05
CA GLU A 543 30.02 -7.61 16.30
C GLU A 543 30.31 -6.61 17.43
N MET A 544 31.57 -6.20 17.59
CA MET A 544 31.96 -5.20 18.58
C MET A 544 31.19 -3.89 18.37
N LEU A 545 31.10 -3.43 17.13
CA LEU A 545 30.39 -2.18 16.80
C LEU A 545 28.88 -2.29 17.07
N ALA A 546 28.25 -3.43 16.80
CA ALA A 546 26.84 -3.64 17.08
C ALA A 546 26.52 -3.53 18.59
N THR A 547 27.45 -3.90 19.46
CA THR A 547 27.29 -3.78 20.93
C THR A 547 27.49 -2.36 21.47
N MET A 548 27.96 -1.42 20.65
CA MET A 548 28.20 -0.02 21.04
C MET A 548 26.99 0.91 20.83
N ARG A 549 25.88 0.39 20.30
CA ARG A 549 24.65 1.14 20.05
C ARG A 549 23.71 1.20 21.26
#